data_AF-A0A965AA47-F1
#
_entry.id   AF-A0A965AA47-F1
#
_cell.length_a   1.000
_cell.length_b   1.000
_cell.length_c   1.000
_cell.angle_alpha   90.00
_cell.angle_beta   90.00
_cell.angle_gamma   90.00
#
_symmetry.space_group_name_H-M   'P 1'
#
loop_
_entity.id
_entity.type
_entity.pdbx_description
1 polymer ?
#
loop_
_entity_poly.entity_id
_entity_poly.type
_entity_poly.pdbx_seq_one_letter_code
_entity_poly.pdbx_strand_id
1 'polypeptide(L)'
;ALEPYRFARQARLTTTEVVGDLIVLPAASFIGTTVGGNPSLVNGVSIPLADNWVLIPSEQTEVQNSIDGFNTTISNIVAANSERLVLIDTNKALRDVRAGTISINGSSLTASITPPFGAFSLDGVHPNPRGSAFIANIFIEAINSKWGANIPLCNPNDFIGNALPTP
;
A
#
# COMPACT_ATOMS: atom_id res chain seq x y z
N ALA A 1 33.96 9.08 15.10
CA ALA A 1 33.67 8.53 13.76
C ALA A 1 33.51 7.03 13.90
N LEU A 2 32.49 6.44 13.25
CA LEU A 2 32.05 5.02 13.31
C LEU A 2 30.79 4.71 14.17
N GLU A 3 29.77 5.57 14.11
CA GLU A 3 28.44 5.35 14.71
C GLU A 3 27.29 4.87 13.77
N PRO A 4 27.43 4.55 12.46
CA PRO A 4 26.29 3.99 11.71
C PRO A 4 26.22 2.44 11.63
N TYR A 5 27.25 1.69 12.01
CA TYR A 5 27.35 0.25 11.67
C TYR A 5 26.82 -0.76 12.71
N ARG A 6 26.14 -0.32 13.79
CA ARG A 6 25.81 -1.22 14.91
C ARG A 6 24.44 -1.92 14.90
N PHE A 7 23.65 -1.82 13.84
CA PHE A 7 22.38 -2.56 13.81
C PHE A 7 22.24 -3.39 12.54
N ALA A 8 22.99 -4.49 12.50
CA ALA A 8 22.56 -5.68 11.76
C ALA A 8 21.22 -6.16 12.37
N ARG A 9 20.09 -5.72 11.82
CA ARG A 9 18.77 -6.20 12.23
C ARG A 9 18.28 -7.19 11.18
N GLN A 10 18.23 -8.47 11.56
CA GLN A 10 17.56 -9.49 10.77
C GLN A 10 16.09 -9.14 10.64
N ALA A 11 15.49 -9.37 9.47
CA ALA A 11 14.07 -9.18 9.24
C ALA A 11 13.27 -10.04 10.24
N ARG A 12 12.67 -9.39 11.25
CA ARG A 12 11.84 -10.05 12.26
C ARG A 12 10.38 -9.69 11.99
N LEU A 13 9.64 -10.63 11.42
CA LEU A 13 8.19 -10.51 11.25
C LEU A 13 7.49 -10.81 12.59
N THR A 14 6.95 -9.81 13.26
CA THR A 14 6.00 -10.00 14.38
C THR A 14 4.58 -9.76 13.89
N THR A 15 3.72 -10.76 14.03
CA THR A 15 2.44 -10.90 13.29
C THR A 15 1.27 -10.04 13.77
N THR A 16 1.48 -9.09 14.68
CA THR A 16 0.33 -8.42 15.34
C THR A 16 0.42 -6.91 15.38
N GLU A 17 1.60 -6.30 15.27
CA GLU A 17 1.77 -4.84 15.21
C GLU A 17 3.01 -4.50 14.37
N VAL A 18 2.98 -3.38 13.65
CA VAL A 18 4.13 -2.88 12.87
C VAL A 18 5.14 -2.23 13.82
N VAL A 19 5.74 -3.03 14.71
CA VAL A 19 6.74 -2.57 15.71
C VAL A 19 8.13 -3.04 15.29
N GLY A 20 8.41 -3.00 13.99
CA GLY A 20 9.64 -3.50 13.41
C GLY A 20 9.92 -2.91 12.04
N ASP A 21 11.10 -3.23 11.55
CA ASP A 21 11.58 -2.79 10.25
C ASP A 21 10.73 -3.41 9.13
N LEU A 22 10.31 -2.61 8.15
CA LEU A 22 9.57 -3.07 6.97
C LEU A 22 10.52 -3.26 5.80
N ILE A 23 10.42 -4.41 5.13
CA ILE A 23 11.20 -4.68 3.93
C ILE A 23 10.42 -4.23 2.70
N VAL A 24 11.05 -3.45 1.83
CA VAL A 24 10.41 -2.98 0.60
C VAL A 24 10.27 -4.13 -0.41
N LEU A 25 9.16 -4.17 -1.16
CA LEU A 25 8.90 -5.25 -2.13
C LEU A 25 10.04 -5.48 -3.14
N PRO A 26 10.69 -4.43 -3.71
CA PRO A 26 11.82 -4.63 -4.63
C PRO A 26 13.02 -5.37 -4.02
N ALA A 27 13.16 -5.39 -2.68
CA ALA A 27 14.23 -6.11 -1.99
C ALA A 27 14.17 -7.63 -2.23
N ALA A 28 13.01 -8.17 -2.66
CA ALA A 28 12.87 -9.57 -3.01
C ALA A 28 13.86 -10.03 -4.10
N SER A 29 14.29 -9.14 -4.99
CA SER A 29 15.30 -9.42 -6.02
C SER A 29 16.75 -9.41 -5.51
N PHE A 30 16.98 -8.86 -4.31
CA PHE A 30 18.31 -8.61 -3.75
C PHE A 30 18.62 -9.50 -2.54
N ILE A 31 17.63 -9.76 -1.69
CA ILE A 31 17.79 -10.64 -0.53
C ILE A 31 18.20 -12.04 -1.00
N GLY A 32 19.18 -12.64 -0.32
CA GLY A 32 19.72 -13.95 -0.65
C GLY A 32 20.83 -13.96 -1.71
N THR A 33 21.15 -12.81 -2.31
CA THR A 33 22.29 -12.70 -3.25
C THR A 33 23.64 -12.74 -2.51
N THR A 34 24.68 -13.26 -3.16
CA THR A 34 26.04 -13.33 -2.60
C THR A 34 26.84 -12.07 -2.90
N VAL A 35 27.67 -11.64 -1.95
CA VAL A 35 28.59 -10.52 -2.14
C VAL A 35 29.88 -11.01 -2.78
N GLY A 36 30.19 -10.54 -3.99
CA GLY A 36 31.40 -10.93 -4.72
C GLY A 36 31.52 -12.42 -5.03
N GLY A 37 30.39 -13.14 -5.11
CA GLY A 37 30.34 -14.58 -5.34
C GLY A 37 30.71 -15.43 -4.11
N ASN A 38 30.90 -14.83 -2.94
CA ASN A 38 31.23 -15.58 -1.72
C ASN A 38 29.96 -16.16 -1.08
N PRO A 39 29.80 -17.50 -1.02
CA PRO A 39 28.61 -18.14 -0.47
C PRO A 39 28.42 -17.95 1.05
N SER A 40 29.45 -17.50 1.78
CA SER A 40 29.33 -17.15 3.20
C SER A 40 28.84 -15.71 3.43
N LEU A 41 28.83 -14.86 2.40
CA LEU A 41 28.41 -13.46 2.47
C LEU A 41 27.12 -13.28 1.69
N VAL A 42 25.98 -13.35 2.38
CA VAL A 42 24.64 -13.37 1.81
C VAL A 42 23.83 -12.19 2.33
N ASN A 43 23.34 -11.35 1.42
CA ASN A 43 22.54 -10.16 1.73
C ASN A 43 21.23 -10.54 2.43
N GLY A 44 20.96 -9.94 3.58
CA GLY A 44 19.79 -10.23 4.43
C GLY A 44 19.94 -11.45 5.32
N VAL A 45 21.07 -12.19 5.25
CA VAL A 45 21.33 -13.37 6.10
C VAL A 45 22.60 -13.18 6.94
N SER A 46 23.77 -13.13 6.30
CA SER A 46 25.06 -12.89 6.98
C SER A 46 25.59 -11.48 6.76
N ILE A 47 25.09 -10.78 5.73
CA ILE A 47 25.34 -9.35 5.48
C ILE A 47 24.05 -8.58 5.73
N PRO A 48 24.04 -7.54 6.58
CA PRO A 48 22.88 -6.68 6.78
C PRO A 48 22.43 -6.01 5.49
N LEU A 49 21.12 -5.76 5.36
CA LEU A 49 20.61 -4.97 4.26
C LEU A 49 20.99 -3.49 4.42
N ALA A 50 21.24 -2.84 3.29
CA ALA A 50 21.43 -1.40 3.24
C ALA A 50 20.11 -0.65 3.46
N ASP A 51 20.23 0.62 3.83
CA ASP A 51 19.14 1.54 4.19
C ASP A 51 17.99 1.56 3.16
N ASN A 52 18.32 1.59 1.87
CA ASN A 52 17.35 1.64 0.79
C ASN A 52 16.41 0.42 0.68
N TRP A 53 16.67 -0.67 1.43
CA TRP A 53 15.88 -1.89 1.42
C TRP A 53 14.98 -2.03 2.66
N VAL A 54 15.15 -1.17 3.65
CA VAL A 54 14.58 -1.33 4.99
C VAL A 54 14.01 0.00 5.45
N LEU A 55 12.71 0.00 5.77
CA LEU A 55 12.03 1.16 6.34
C LEU A 55 11.90 0.99 7.86
N ILE A 56 12.65 1.78 8.62
CA ILE A 56 12.72 1.66 10.08
C ILE A 56 11.54 2.37 10.78
N PRO A 57 11.22 2.04 12.06
CA PRO A 57 10.06 2.62 12.75
C PRO A 57 10.01 4.15 12.82
N SER A 58 11.16 4.83 12.89
CA SER A 58 11.20 6.30 12.87
C SER A 58 10.77 6.85 11.50
N GLU A 59 11.24 6.26 10.40
CA GLU A 59 10.84 6.65 9.04
C GLU A 59 9.35 6.35 8.80
N GLN A 60 8.85 5.22 9.30
CA GLN A 60 7.41 4.90 9.25
C GLN A 60 6.57 5.97 9.96
N THR A 61 7.06 6.46 11.11
CA THR A 61 6.41 7.54 11.86
C THR A 61 6.45 8.86 11.08
N GLU A 62 7.58 9.19 10.45
CA GLU A 62 7.71 10.39 9.60
C GLU A 62 6.78 10.35 8.38
N VAL A 63 6.66 9.19 7.73
CA VAL A 63 5.71 8.96 6.64
C VAL A 63 4.27 9.12 7.12
N GLN A 64 3.91 8.52 8.25
CA GLN A 64 2.55 8.63 8.80
C GLN A 64 2.20 10.08 9.17
N ASN A 65 3.12 10.80 9.82
CA ASN A 65 2.94 12.22 10.14
C ASN A 65 2.73 13.06 8.87
N SER A 66 3.46 12.75 7.80
CA SER A 66 3.30 13.44 6.50
C SER A 66 1.94 13.16 5.88
N ILE A 67 1.49 11.89 5.89
CA ILE A 67 0.15 11.50 5.43
C ILE A 67 -0.93 12.25 6.20
N ASP A 68 -0.83 12.31 7.52
CA ASP A 68 -1.81 12.98 8.37
C ASP A 68 -1.84 14.50 8.16
N GLY A 69 -0.67 15.11 7.95
CA GLY A 69 -0.53 16.52 7.59
C GLY A 69 -1.19 16.87 6.25
N PHE A 70 -0.99 16.04 5.22
CA PHE A 70 -1.66 16.21 3.93
C PHE A 70 -3.18 16.02 4.05
N ASN A 71 -3.63 14.97 4.74
CA ASN A 71 -5.07 14.72 4.94
C ASN A 71 -5.76 15.86 5.68
N THR A 72 -5.10 16.43 6.69
CA THR A 72 -5.59 17.60 7.44
C THR A 72 -5.65 18.84 6.55
N THR A 73 -4.63 19.07 5.72
CA THR A 73 -4.64 20.19 4.77
C THR A 73 -5.79 20.07 3.77
N ILE A 74 -6.00 18.87 3.21
CA ILE A 74 -7.07 18.60 2.25
C ILE A 74 -8.44 18.78 2.92
N SER A 75 -8.66 18.21 4.11
CA SER A 75 -9.94 18.31 4.82
C SER A 75 -10.28 19.76 5.18
N ASN A 76 -9.30 20.56 5.60
CA ASN A 76 -9.47 21.98 5.87
C ASN A 76 -9.87 22.77 4.62
N ILE A 77 -9.21 22.52 3.48
CA ILE A 77 -9.54 23.19 2.22
C ILE A 77 -10.97 22.83 1.77
N VAL A 78 -11.35 21.57 1.89
CA VAL A 78 -12.71 21.12 1.55
C VAL A 78 -13.74 21.75 2.49
N ALA A 79 -13.49 21.77 3.80
CA ALA A 79 -14.39 22.39 4.78
C ALA A 79 -14.62 23.88 4.48
N ALA A 80 -13.56 24.60 4.09
CA ALA A 80 -13.63 26.01 3.71
C ALA A 80 -14.35 26.27 2.37
N ASN A 81 -14.49 25.25 1.52
CA ASN A 81 -15.10 25.36 0.18
C ASN A 81 -16.23 24.34 -0.01
N SER A 82 -16.97 24.05 1.05
CA SER A 82 -17.92 22.93 1.11
C SER A 82 -19.06 23.02 0.10
N GLU A 83 -19.38 24.19 -0.45
CA GLU A 83 -20.37 24.33 -1.53
C GLU A 83 -19.89 23.71 -2.87
N ARG A 84 -18.57 23.73 -3.11
CA ARG A 84 -17.96 23.33 -4.39
C ARG A 84 -17.11 22.07 -4.30
N LEU A 85 -16.72 21.67 -3.09
CA LEU A 85 -15.86 20.52 -2.84
C LEU A 85 -16.57 19.49 -1.95
N VAL A 86 -16.19 18.23 -2.12
CA VAL A 86 -16.56 17.11 -1.25
C VAL A 86 -15.30 16.35 -0.86
N LEU A 87 -15.24 15.89 0.39
CA LEU A 87 -14.10 15.14 0.90
C LEU A 87 -14.36 13.65 0.69
N ILE A 88 -13.35 12.95 0.18
CA ILE A 88 -13.37 11.50 0.04
C ILE A 88 -12.24 10.94 0.91
N ASP A 89 -12.59 10.09 1.87
CA ASP A 89 -11.61 9.45 2.76
C ASP A 89 -11.01 8.19 2.08
N THR A 90 -10.10 8.43 1.15
CA THR A 90 -9.36 7.35 0.47
C THR A 90 -8.43 6.61 1.43
N ASN A 91 -7.94 7.26 2.49
CA ASN A 91 -7.11 6.62 3.51
C ASN A 91 -7.89 5.51 4.21
N LYS A 92 -9.12 5.78 4.64
CA LYS A 92 -10.02 4.78 5.19
C LYS A 92 -10.29 3.66 4.19
N ALA A 93 -10.60 3.99 2.94
CA ALA A 93 -10.87 2.96 1.92
C ALA A 93 -9.69 1.99 1.75
N LEU A 94 -8.45 2.50 1.71
CA LEU A 94 -7.25 1.67 1.62
C LEU A 94 -7.00 0.84 2.89
N ARG A 95 -7.31 1.38 4.08
CA ARG A 95 -7.25 0.60 5.34
C ARG A 95 -8.26 -0.53 5.35
N ASP A 96 -9.47 -0.32 4.84
CA ASP A 96 -10.50 -1.36 4.75
C ASP A 96 -10.10 -2.47 3.76
N VAL A 97 -9.52 -2.10 2.61
CA VAL A 97 -8.93 -3.05 1.66
C VAL A 97 -7.78 -3.85 2.29
N ARG A 98 -6.92 -3.18 3.08
CA ARG A 98 -5.84 -3.84 3.84
C ARG A 98 -6.38 -4.79 4.91
N ALA A 99 -7.45 -4.41 5.60
CA ALA A 99 -8.12 -5.25 6.59
C ALA A 99 -8.89 -6.43 5.96
N GLY A 100 -9.07 -6.44 4.63
CA GLY A 100 -9.78 -7.49 3.91
C GLY A 100 -11.29 -7.49 4.14
N THR A 101 -11.87 -6.35 4.52
CA THR A 101 -13.29 -6.21 4.84
C THR A 101 -14.16 -5.86 3.62
N ILE A 102 -13.54 -5.58 2.47
CA ILE A 102 -14.25 -5.18 1.25
C ILE A 102 -14.69 -6.41 0.45
N SER A 103 -15.97 -6.44 0.10
CA SER A 103 -16.57 -7.42 -0.81
C SER A 103 -17.35 -6.70 -1.90
N ILE A 104 -17.13 -7.12 -3.15
CA ILE A 104 -17.71 -6.53 -4.35
C ILE A 104 -18.53 -7.63 -5.00
N ASN A 105 -19.87 -7.52 -4.95
CA ASN A 105 -20.79 -8.50 -5.54
C ASN A 105 -20.47 -9.95 -5.13
N GLY A 106 -20.09 -10.17 -3.86
CA GLY A 106 -19.72 -11.48 -3.32
C GLY A 106 -18.27 -11.91 -3.53
N SER A 107 -17.45 -11.12 -4.22
CA SER A 107 -16.01 -11.37 -4.41
C SER A 107 -15.17 -10.43 -3.55
N SER A 108 -14.27 -10.98 -2.74
CA SER A 108 -13.39 -10.18 -1.88
C SER A 108 -12.45 -9.29 -2.68
N LEU A 109 -12.13 -8.12 -2.10
CA LEU A 109 -11.08 -7.21 -2.57
C LEU A 109 -10.09 -6.98 -1.43
N THR A 110 -8.83 -7.37 -1.62
CA THR A 110 -7.79 -7.31 -0.58
C THR A 110 -6.56 -6.55 -1.04
N ALA A 111 -5.68 -6.18 -0.12
CA ALA A 111 -4.39 -5.56 -0.44
C ALA A 111 -3.34 -6.54 -1.01
N SER A 112 -3.74 -7.78 -1.35
CA SER A 112 -2.85 -8.77 -1.97
C SER A 112 -2.38 -8.30 -3.36
N ILE A 113 -1.15 -8.61 -3.73
CA ILE A 113 -0.66 -8.53 -5.13
C ILE A 113 -0.85 -9.86 -5.87
N THR A 114 -1.21 -10.92 -5.16
CA THR A 114 -1.47 -12.25 -5.74
C THR A 114 -2.93 -12.34 -6.19
N PRO A 115 -3.22 -12.90 -7.38
CA PRO A 115 -4.58 -13.20 -7.82
C PRO A 115 -5.28 -14.18 -6.86
N PRO A 116 -6.62 -14.24 -6.83
CA PRO A 116 -7.55 -13.50 -7.68
C PRO A 116 -8.11 -12.22 -7.02
N PHE A 117 -7.85 -11.98 -5.74
CA PHE A 117 -8.57 -10.98 -4.95
C PHE A 117 -7.86 -9.62 -4.79
N GLY A 118 -6.65 -9.50 -5.34
CA GLY A 118 -5.81 -8.32 -5.14
C GLY A 118 -6.34 -7.03 -5.77
N ALA A 119 -6.24 -5.92 -5.04
CA ALA A 119 -6.54 -4.56 -5.51
C ALA A 119 -5.33 -3.83 -6.10
N PHE A 120 -4.11 -4.26 -5.77
CA PHE A 120 -2.87 -3.64 -6.20
C PHE A 120 -2.24 -4.42 -7.36
N SER A 121 -1.43 -3.72 -8.15
CA SER A 121 -0.62 -4.30 -9.21
C SER A 121 0.57 -5.09 -8.62
N LEU A 122 1.35 -5.75 -9.47
CA LEU A 122 2.53 -6.53 -9.04
C LEU A 122 3.65 -5.66 -8.44
N ASP A 123 3.60 -4.34 -8.60
CA ASP A 123 4.51 -3.42 -7.95
C ASP A 123 4.20 -3.16 -6.46
N GLY A 124 3.03 -3.60 -5.98
CA GLY A 124 2.58 -3.41 -4.60
C GLY A 124 2.28 -1.97 -4.19
N VAL A 125 2.20 -1.04 -5.15
CA VAL A 125 1.97 0.40 -4.89
C VAL A 125 0.73 0.90 -5.63
N HIS A 126 0.65 0.66 -6.94
CA HIS A 126 -0.44 1.19 -7.74
C HIS A 126 -1.64 0.24 -7.77
N PRO A 127 -2.89 0.75 -7.73
CA PRO A 127 -4.05 -0.09 -7.94
C PRO A 127 -4.03 -0.74 -9.34
N ASN A 128 -4.44 -2.00 -9.43
CA ASN A 128 -4.72 -2.63 -10.73
C ASN A 128 -6.07 -2.11 -11.29
N PRO A 129 -6.51 -2.51 -12.50
CA PRO A 129 -7.79 -2.04 -13.05
C PRO A 129 -9.00 -2.29 -12.15
N ARG A 130 -9.06 -3.45 -11.47
CA ARG A 130 -10.10 -3.76 -10.47
C ARG A 130 -10.05 -2.84 -9.25
N GLY A 131 -8.87 -2.60 -8.67
CA GLY A 131 -8.70 -1.65 -7.58
C GLY A 131 -9.03 -0.20 -7.98
N SER A 132 -8.67 0.19 -9.19
CA SER A 132 -8.99 1.50 -9.76
C SER A 132 -10.50 1.69 -9.95
N ALA A 133 -11.21 0.67 -10.41
CA ALA A 133 -12.67 0.67 -10.53
C ALA A 133 -13.36 0.82 -9.15
N PHE A 134 -12.84 0.15 -8.13
CA PHE A 134 -13.32 0.33 -6.75
C PHE A 134 -13.14 1.78 -6.26
N ILE A 135 -11.96 2.38 -6.49
CA ILE A 135 -11.70 3.78 -6.14
C ILE A 135 -12.62 4.71 -6.93
N ALA A 136 -12.81 4.48 -8.23
CA ALA A 136 -13.70 5.28 -9.07
C ALA A 136 -15.14 5.30 -8.53
N ASN A 137 -15.65 4.15 -8.07
CA ASN A 137 -16.98 4.09 -7.46
C ASN A 137 -17.08 4.94 -6.19
N ILE A 138 -16.05 4.96 -5.33
CA ILE A 138 -16.03 5.83 -4.13
C ILE A 138 -16.14 7.32 -4.53
N PHE A 139 -15.46 7.73 -5.60
CA PHE A 139 -15.58 9.10 -6.12
C PHE A 139 -16.97 9.38 -6.68
N ILE A 140 -17.51 8.45 -7.47
CA ILE A 140 -18.85 8.57 -8.05
C ILE A 140 -19.92 8.66 -6.96
N GLU A 141 -19.82 7.85 -5.90
CA GLU A 141 -20.72 7.88 -4.75
C GLU A 141 -20.69 9.24 -4.04
N ALA A 142 -19.50 9.79 -3.79
CA ALA A 142 -19.36 11.11 -3.19
C ALA A 142 -19.95 12.21 -4.10
N ILE A 143 -19.77 12.10 -5.42
CA ILE A 143 -20.34 13.04 -6.40
C ILE A 143 -21.87 12.96 -6.40
N ASN A 144 -22.42 11.76 -6.54
CA ASN A 144 -23.86 11.54 -6.57
C ASN A 144 -24.50 12.03 -5.25
N SER A 145 -23.88 11.74 -4.10
CA SER A 145 -24.36 12.18 -2.79
C SER A 145 -24.32 13.71 -2.62
N LYS A 146 -23.23 14.36 -3.05
CA LYS A 146 -23.05 15.81 -2.87
C LYS A 146 -23.95 16.64 -3.77
N TRP A 147 -24.07 16.26 -5.03
CA TRP A 147 -24.70 17.08 -6.07
C TRP A 147 -26.01 16.51 -6.61
N GLY A 148 -26.48 15.38 -6.09
CA GLY A 148 -27.70 14.72 -6.59
C GLY A 148 -27.56 14.22 -8.03
N ALA A 149 -26.33 13.93 -8.45
CA ALA A 149 -26.06 13.37 -9.78
C ALA A 149 -26.49 11.90 -9.86
N ASN A 150 -26.59 11.39 -11.09
CA ASN A 150 -26.97 10.00 -11.38
C ASN A 150 -25.89 9.30 -12.22
N ILE A 151 -24.62 9.45 -11.83
CA ILE A 151 -23.52 8.78 -12.53
C ILE A 151 -23.55 7.29 -12.16
N PRO A 152 -23.59 6.37 -13.14
CA PRO A 152 -23.64 4.94 -12.87
C PRO A 152 -22.33 4.43 -12.26
N LEU A 153 -22.46 3.49 -11.33
CA LEU A 153 -21.31 2.74 -10.80
C LEU A 153 -20.88 1.69 -11.82
N CYS A 154 -19.58 1.41 -11.86
CA CYS A 154 -19.07 0.24 -12.56
C CYS A 154 -19.05 -0.97 -11.62
N ASN A 155 -19.07 -2.20 -12.14
CA ASN A 155 -18.78 -3.38 -11.35
C ASN A 155 -17.27 -3.65 -11.39
N PRO A 156 -16.52 -3.47 -10.28
CA PRO A 156 -15.08 -3.68 -10.30
C PRO A 156 -14.65 -5.10 -10.71
N ASN A 157 -15.53 -6.10 -10.55
CA ASN A 157 -15.23 -7.47 -10.98
C ASN A 157 -15.24 -7.66 -12.50
N ASP A 158 -15.73 -6.68 -13.27
CA ASP A 158 -15.67 -6.70 -14.74
C ASP A 158 -14.28 -6.30 -15.26
N PHE A 159 -13.39 -5.81 -14.37
CA PHE A 159 -12.05 -5.38 -14.71
C PHE A 159 -11.01 -6.43 -14.32
N ILE A 160 -9.99 -6.58 -15.15
CA ILE A 160 -8.92 -7.55 -14.94
C ILE A 160 -8.09 -7.20 -13.69
N GLY A 161 -7.86 -8.21 -12.84
CA GLY A 161 -6.90 -8.12 -11.75
C GLY A 161 -5.49 -8.46 -12.22
N ASN A 162 -4.60 -8.82 -11.28
CA ASN A 162 -3.30 -9.36 -11.68
C ASN A 162 -3.48 -10.73 -12.35
N ALA A 163 -2.65 -10.99 -13.35
CA ALA A 163 -2.53 -12.31 -13.96
C ALA A 163 -1.11 -12.82 -13.67
N LEU A 164 -0.99 -14.02 -13.11
CA LEU A 164 0.28 -14.73 -13.07
C LEU A 164 0.36 -15.65 -14.30
N PRO A 165 1.57 -15.91 -14.83
CA PRO A 165 1.74 -16.89 -15.90
C PRO A 165 1.07 -18.20 -15.51
N THR A 166 0.24 -18.75 -16.40
CA THR A 166 -0.25 -20.12 -16.26
C THR A 166 0.95 -21.06 -16.44
N PRO A 167 1.23 -21.98 -15.49
CA PRO A 167 2.30 -22.96 -15.61
C PRO A 167 2.22 -23.78 -16.89
#